data_AF-A0A7Y7J0I0-F1
#
_entry.id   AF-A0A7Y7J0I0-F1
#
_cell.length_a   1.000
_cell.length_b   1.000
_cell.length_c   1.000
_cell.angle_alpha   90.00
_cell.angle_beta   90.00
_cell.angle_gamma   90.00
#
_symmetry.space_group_name_H-M   'P 1'
#
loop_
_entity.id
_entity.type
_entity.pdbx_description
1 polymer ?
#
loop_
_entity_poly.entity_id
_entity_poly.type
_entity_poly.pdbx_seq_one_letter_code
_entity_poly.pdbx_strand_id
1 'polypeptide(L)'
;VATAPDSLERAISAAGGVRRAEIDARFMLRARPGVFVAGEMLDWEAPTGGYLLQACFATGHAAAGGVLDWLQEQGKGRYPSCP
;
A
#
# COMPACT_ATOMS: atom_id res chain seq x y z
N VAL A 1 -35.20 0.43 -0.90
CA VAL A 1 -34.00 1.17 -1.35
C VAL A 1 -32.94 1.03 -0.26
N ALA A 2 -31.69 0.70 -0.60
CA ALA A 2 -30.61 0.67 0.38
C ALA A 2 -30.29 2.10 0.84
N THR A 3 -30.21 2.33 2.15
CA THR A 3 -30.06 3.66 2.76
C THR A 3 -28.66 3.97 3.28
N ALA A 4 -27.81 2.94 3.47
CA ALA A 4 -26.44 3.06 3.95
C ALA A 4 -25.64 1.75 3.71
N PRO A 5 -24.29 1.76 3.81
CA PRO A 5 -23.48 0.54 3.87
C PRO A 5 -23.87 -0.36 5.05
N ASP A 6 -23.78 -1.68 4.88
CA ASP A 6 -24.03 -2.66 5.94
C ASP A 6 -22.82 -2.75 6.91
N SER A 7 -22.97 -3.51 7.98
CA SER A 7 -21.90 -3.82 8.94
C SER A 7 -20.65 -4.41 8.28
N LEU A 8 -19.48 -4.16 8.88
CA LEU A 8 -18.18 -4.65 8.39
C LEU A 8 -18.15 -6.18 8.27
N GLU A 9 -18.85 -6.91 9.13
CA GLU A 9 -18.95 -8.38 9.07
C GLU A 9 -19.52 -8.89 7.74
N ARG A 10 -20.28 -8.06 7.04
CA ARG A 10 -20.90 -8.38 5.75
C ARG A 10 -20.26 -7.63 4.58
N ALA A 11 -19.38 -6.67 4.85
CA ALA A 11 -18.77 -5.84 3.83
C ALA A 11 -17.73 -6.65 3.03
N ILE A 12 -17.78 -6.51 1.71
CA ILE A 12 -16.78 -7.10 0.79
C ILE A 12 -15.66 -6.11 0.43
N SER A 13 -15.81 -4.86 0.86
CA SER A 13 -14.80 -3.81 0.78
C SER A 13 -15.12 -2.70 1.80
N ALA A 14 -14.09 -2.02 2.31
CA ALA A 14 -14.17 -0.90 3.22
C ALA A 14 -13.81 0.43 2.52
N ALA A 15 -14.54 1.48 2.89
CA ALA A 15 -14.19 2.86 2.59
C ALA A 15 -13.25 3.41 3.67
N GLY A 16 -12.22 4.17 3.27
CA GLY A 16 -11.20 4.70 4.18
C GLY A 16 -9.87 3.95 4.12
N GLY A 17 -8.91 4.36 4.94
CA GLY A 17 -7.61 3.70 5.04
C GLY A 17 -6.45 4.67 5.27
N VAL A 18 -5.25 4.25 4.86
CA VAL A 18 -4.04 5.08 4.86
C VAL A 18 -4.16 6.10 3.72
N ARG A 19 -4.17 7.38 4.10
CA ARG A 19 -4.26 8.47 3.13
C ARG A 19 -3.02 8.49 2.24
N ARG A 20 -3.20 8.87 0.97
CA ARG A 20 -2.09 9.00 0.01
C ARG A 20 -0.96 9.92 0.49
N ALA A 21 -1.28 10.94 1.30
CA ALA A 21 -0.29 11.86 1.86
C ALA A 21 0.64 11.20 2.91
N GLU A 22 0.18 10.14 3.58
CA GLU A 22 0.94 9.42 4.62
C GLU A 22 1.96 8.44 4.05
N ILE A 23 1.93 8.21 2.74
CA ILE A 23 2.86 7.33 2.02
C ILE A 23 3.71 8.10 1.02
N ASP A 24 4.92 7.62 0.77
CA ASP A 24 5.80 8.13 -0.27
C ASP A 24 5.48 7.53 -1.65
N ALA A 25 6.31 7.82 -2.66
CA ALA A 25 6.15 7.27 -4.01
C ALA A 25 6.34 5.74 -4.08
N ARG A 26 7.03 5.16 -3.09
CA ARG A 26 7.36 3.74 -2.97
C ARG A 26 6.34 2.97 -2.12
N PHE A 27 5.22 3.61 -1.76
CA PHE A 27 4.21 3.08 -0.85
C PHE A 27 4.71 2.81 0.57
N MET A 28 5.82 3.45 0.97
CA MET A 28 6.35 3.39 2.34
C MET A 28 5.65 4.43 3.22
N LEU A 29 5.28 4.04 4.44
CA LEU A 29 4.73 4.95 5.43
C LEU A 29 5.78 6.00 5.83
N ARG A 30 5.43 7.27 5.73
CA ARG A 30 6.29 8.39 6.16
C ARG A 30 6.53 8.37 7.66
N ALA A 31 5.50 8.05 8.44
CA ALA A 31 5.58 7.98 9.90
C ALA A 31 6.38 6.75 10.40
N ARG A 32 6.55 5.72 9.57
CA ARG A 32 7.22 4.46 9.94
C ARG A 32 8.07 3.93 8.76
N PRO A 33 9.30 4.45 8.58
CA PRO A 33 10.19 3.96 7.53
C PRO A 33 10.44 2.45 7.63
N GLY A 34 10.45 1.76 6.48
CA GLY A 34 10.54 0.30 6.40
C GLY A 34 9.19 -0.43 6.48
N VAL A 35 8.08 0.28 6.69
CA VAL A 35 6.72 -0.29 6.63
C VAL A 35 6.05 0.18 5.34
N PHE A 36 5.48 -0.77 4.59
CA PHE A 36 4.85 -0.52 3.29
C PHE A 36 3.40 -0.96 3.31
N VAL A 37 2.56 -0.30 2.53
CA VAL A 37 1.12 -0.58 2.42
C VAL A 37 0.70 -0.71 0.97
N ALA A 38 -0.32 -1.53 0.71
CA ALA A 38 -0.84 -1.80 -0.63
C ALA A 38 -2.31 -2.25 -0.53
N GLY A 39 -2.98 -2.27 -1.67
CA GLY A 39 -4.36 -2.73 -1.82
C GLY A 39 -5.35 -1.90 -1.00
N GLU A 40 -6.33 -2.58 -0.43
CA GLU A 40 -7.43 -2.00 0.33
C GLU A 40 -7.00 -1.22 1.58
N MET A 41 -5.76 -1.41 2.06
CA MET A 41 -5.24 -0.58 3.16
C MET A 41 -5.13 0.89 2.80
N LEU A 42 -5.11 1.24 1.50
CA LEU A 42 -5.08 2.61 1.00
C LEU A 42 -6.49 3.21 1.03
N ASP A 43 -6.56 4.49 1.36
CA ASP A 43 -7.79 5.28 1.34
C ASP A 43 -8.28 5.51 -0.10
N TRP A 44 -8.86 4.47 -0.69
CA TRP A 44 -9.38 4.44 -2.04
C TRP A 44 -10.61 3.54 -2.13
N GLU A 45 -11.74 4.11 -2.56
CA GLU A 45 -12.96 3.36 -2.82
C GLU A 45 -12.95 2.78 -4.24
N ALA A 46 -12.83 1.46 -4.32
CA ALA A 46 -12.87 0.74 -5.59
C ALA A 46 -14.33 0.52 -6.07
N PRO A 47 -14.66 0.81 -7.33
CA PRO A 47 -15.92 0.35 -7.92
C PRO A 47 -16.00 -1.18 -7.93
N THR A 48 -17.20 -1.74 -7.83
CA THR A 48 -17.40 -3.19 -8.00
C THR A 48 -17.07 -3.65 -9.42
N GLY A 49 -16.82 -4.95 -9.61
CA GLY A 49 -16.48 -5.52 -10.93
C GLY A 49 -14.99 -5.79 -11.13
N GLY A 50 -14.24 -6.04 -10.05
CA GLY A 50 -12.85 -6.49 -10.10
C GLY A 50 -11.80 -5.39 -9.91
N TYR A 51 -12.19 -4.12 -9.81
CA TYR A 51 -11.25 -3.01 -9.61
C TYR A 51 -10.48 -3.11 -8.29
N LEU A 52 -11.10 -3.62 -7.23
CA LEU A 52 -10.43 -3.87 -5.96
C LEU A 52 -9.26 -4.84 -6.13
N LEU A 53 -9.50 -5.98 -6.79
CA LEU A 53 -8.46 -6.97 -7.07
C LEU A 53 -7.35 -6.39 -7.95
N GLN A 54 -7.73 -5.65 -9.00
CA GLN A 54 -6.77 -5.00 -9.88
C GLN A 54 -5.86 -4.03 -9.10
N ALA A 55 -6.43 -3.21 -8.22
CA ALA A 55 -5.63 -2.30 -7.41
C ALA A 55 -4.77 -3.03 -6.40
N CYS A 56 -5.27 -4.09 -5.75
CA CYS A 56 -4.47 -4.93 -4.85
C CYS A 56 -3.23 -5.49 -5.56
N PHE A 57 -3.38 -6.01 -6.78
CA PHE A 57 -2.23 -6.52 -7.54
C PHE A 57 -1.29 -5.41 -8.01
N ALA A 58 -1.83 -4.33 -8.59
CA ALA A 58 -1.01 -3.23 -9.11
C ALA A 58 -0.20 -2.52 -8.01
N THR A 59 -0.85 -2.20 -6.89
CA THR A 59 -0.20 -1.54 -5.75
C THR A 59 0.71 -2.50 -4.98
N GLY A 60 0.36 -3.79 -4.90
CA GLY A 60 1.25 -4.81 -4.34
C GLY A 60 2.57 -4.93 -5.11
N HIS A 61 2.49 -4.95 -6.45
CA HIS A 61 3.69 -4.93 -7.29
C HIS A 61 4.52 -3.65 -7.10
N ALA A 62 3.86 -2.48 -7.06
CA ALA A 62 4.55 -1.20 -6.85
C ALA A 62 5.23 -1.11 -5.47
N ALA A 63 4.53 -1.55 -4.40
CA ALA A 63 5.08 -1.60 -3.05
C ALA A 63 6.25 -2.58 -2.94
N ALA A 64 6.19 -3.74 -3.62
CA ALA A 64 7.30 -4.69 -3.68
C ALA A 64 8.55 -4.07 -4.31
N GLY A 65 8.41 -3.29 -5.38
CA GLY A 65 9.52 -2.51 -5.95
C GLY A 65 10.12 -1.55 -4.92
N GLY A 66 9.27 -0.82 -4.20
CA GLY A 66 9.69 0.06 -3.11
C GLY A 66 10.46 -0.64 -1.98
N VAL A 67 10.04 -1.85 -1.60
CA VAL A 67 10.72 -2.70 -0.62
C VAL A 67 12.11 -3.11 -1.11
N LEU A 68 12.23 -3.54 -2.37
CA LEU A 68 13.50 -3.97 -2.94
C LEU A 68 14.51 -2.81 -2.99
N ASP A 69 14.08 -1.64 -3.46
CA ASP A 69 14.91 -0.43 -3.50
C ASP A 69 15.40 -0.05 -2.09
N TRP A 70 14.49 -0.08 -1.10
CA TRP A 70 14.82 0.21 0.29
C TRP A 70 15.85 -0.78 0.86
N LEU A 71 15.70 -2.09 0.61
CA LEU A 71 16.65 -3.10 1.06
C LEU A 71 18.05 -2.93 0.44
N GLN A 72 18.11 -2.55 -0.84
CA GLN A 72 19.39 -2.26 -1.51
C GLN A 72 20.08 -1.03 -0.92
N GLU A 73 19.32 0.02 -0.60
CA GLU A 73 19.83 1.21 0.10
C GLU A 73 20.43 0.85 1.47
N GLN A 74 19.74 0.01 2.25
CA GLN A 74 20.27 -0.46 3.54
C GLN A 74 21.52 -1.34 3.39
N GLY A 75 21.61 -2.12 2.30
CA GLY A 75 22.76 -2.97 2.00
C GLY A 75 24.03 -2.20 1.61
N LYS A 76 23.89 -1.05 0.93
CA LYS A 76 25.01 -0.19 0.51
C LYS A 76 25.78 0.41 1.69
N GLY A 77 25.13 0.62 2.84
CA GLY A 77 25.80 1.06 4.07
C GLY A 77 26.60 -0.04 4.79
N ARG A 78 26.48 -1.30 4.37
CA ARG A 78 27.03 -2.45 5.10
C ARG A 78 28.40 -2.92 4.58
N TYR A 79 28.80 -2.47 3.39
CA TYR A 79 30.14 -2.71 2.85
C TYR A 79 30.72 -1.38 2.37
N PRO A 80 31.73 -0.80 3.05
CA PRO A 80 32.50 0.26 2.43
C PRO A 80 33.12 -0.30 1.15
N SER A 81 32.89 0.35 0.02
CA SER A 81 33.61 0.05 -1.21
C SER A 81 35.09 0.15 -0.91
N CYS A 82 35.81 -0.95 -1.08
CA CYS A 82 37.27 -0.99 -0.98
C CYS A 82 37.86 0.10 -1.90
N PRO A 83 38.89 0.84 -1.46
CA PRO A 83 39.60 1.79 -2.33
C PRO A 83 40.22 1.08 -3.55
#